data_AF-A0A1B8RXJ0-F1
#
_entry.id   AF-A0A1B8RXJ0-F1
#
_cell.length_a   1.000
_cell.length_b   1.000
_cell.length_c   1.000
_cell.angle_alpha   90.00
_cell.angle_beta   90.00
_cell.angle_gamma   90.00
#
_symmetry.space_group_name_H-M   'P 1'
#
loop_
_entity.id
_entity.type
_entity.pdbx_description
1 polymer ?
#
loop_
_entity_poly.entity_id
_entity_poly.type
_entity_poly.pdbx_seq_one_letter_code
_entity_poly.pdbx_strand_id
1 'polypeptide(L)'
;MPNETAASRQADEEKAYEAENYSIYLHMDGVKCSTAWRLGSYGVSGVLSSDMKTHLGDRFSLPKKLVERLSIELGHCLNNDDDVAINLLEINRTQAIEKGRKLLRKLIRQSKNEACKPQELLADLEKLSPFFAASPEDATLLPQALSALENSEAITPDIHAALERLRRTPGAAADMSPRDKRRAHDKRRQYIVETCCYAWKDAGHSLTYTTFSDGRRGGQRQGILIEFIQTVVGMITVPSHGLSGETIRRDIDRFRDALAHEEEEFWAPPEFGNQYT
;
A
#
# COMPACT_ATOMS: atom_id res chain seq x y z
N MET A 1 41.42 -31.41 -13.71
CA MET A 1 41.41 -30.02 -13.22
C MET A 1 40.49 -29.20 -14.12
N PRO A 2 39.18 -29.22 -13.86
CA PRO A 2 38.45 -27.94 -13.75
C PRO A 2 37.32 -28.02 -12.71
N ASN A 3 37.37 -27.25 -11.62
CA ASN A 3 36.18 -26.97 -10.81
C ASN A 3 36.29 -25.70 -9.94
N GLU A 4 37.09 -24.71 -10.34
CA GLU A 4 37.24 -23.45 -9.57
C GLU A 4 36.39 -22.28 -10.13
N THR A 5 35.84 -22.40 -11.34
CA THR A 5 35.18 -21.27 -12.02
C THR A 5 33.67 -21.14 -11.79
N ALA A 6 32.97 -22.20 -11.39
CA ALA A 6 31.53 -22.14 -11.12
C ALA A 6 31.24 -21.61 -9.71
N ALA A 7 31.98 -22.08 -8.70
CA ALA A 7 31.87 -21.62 -7.32
C ALA A 7 32.31 -20.16 -7.15
N SER A 8 33.33 -19.71 -7.89
CA SER A 8 33.77 -18.31 -7.89
C SER A 8 32.71 -17.37 -8.48
N ARG A 9 31.99 -17.79 -9.54
CA ARG A 9 30.93 -16.98 -10.16
C ARG A 9 29.67 -16.91 -9.30
N GLN A 10 29.27 -18.00 -8.65
CA GLN A 10 28.17 -17.98 -7.67
C GLN A 10 28.51 -17.12 -6.45
N ALA A 11 29.76 -17.16 -5.95
CA ALA A 11 30.19 -16.31 -4.85
C ALA A 11 30.28 -14.82 -5.24
N ASP A 12 30.60 -14.52 -6.50
CA ASP A 12 30.61 -13.15 -7.02
C ASP A 12 29.20 -12.63 -7.37
N GLU A 13 28.28 -13.50 -7.79
CA GLU A 13 26.85 -13.18 -7.98
C GLU A 13 26.10 -13.01 -6.63
N GLU A 14 26.39 -13.85 -5.62
CA GLU A 14 25.87 -13.68 -4.25
C GLU A 14 26.41 -12.38 -3.60
N LYS A 15 27.68 -12.04 -3.81
CA LYS A 15 28.25 -10.76 -3.35
C LYS A 15 27.71 -9.54 -4.09
N ALA A 16 27.35 -9.67 -5.37
CA ALA A 16 26.70 -8.59 -6.11
C ALA A 16 25.29 -8.31 -5.56
N TYR A 17 24.56 -9.36 -5.17
CA TYR A 17 23.22 -9.23 -4.58
C TYR A 17 23.22 -8.51 -3.21
N GLU A 18 24.29 -8.65 -2.42
CA GLU A 18 24.45 -7.94 -1.14
C GLU A 18 24.68 -6.41 -1.29
N ALA A 19 25.19 -5.99 -2.45
CA ALA A 19 25.50 -4.60 -2.79
C ALA A 19 24.32 -3.81 -3.39
N GLU A 20 23.26 -4.50 -3.83
CA GLU A 20 22.15 -3.81 -4.49
C GLU A 20 21.21 -3.14 -3.49
N ASN A 21 21.01 -1.84 -3.69
CA ASN A 21 20.03 -1.04 -2.97
C ASN A 21 18.64 -1.28 -3.58
N TYR A 22 18.03 -2.43 -3.28
CA TYR A 22 16.70 -2.77 -3.78
C TYR A 22 15.58 -2.35 -2.81
N SER A 23 14.34 -2.37 -3.33
CA SER A 23 13.11 -2.14 -2.56
C SER A 23 12.27 -3.41 -2.53
N ILE A 24 11.64 -3.69 -1.40
CA ILE A 24 10.57 -4.68 -1.28
C ILE A 24 9.24 -3.99 -1.10
N TYR A 25 8.16 -4.69 -1.41
CA TYR A 25 6.80 -4.19 -1.25
C TYR A 25 6.07 -5.06 -0.24
N LEU A 26 5.84 -4.51 0.95
CA LEU A 26 5.07 -5.22 1.98
C LEU A 26 3.62 -4.79 1.93
N HIS A 27 2.74 -5.78 2.09
CA HIS A 27 1.35 -5.51 2.41
C HIS A 27 1.27 -4.87 3.80
N MET A 28 0.53 -3.77 3.91
CA MET A 28 0.21 -3.17 5.20
C MET A 28 -1.27 -3.29 5.53
N ASP A 29 -1.54 -4.02 6.61
CA ASP A 29 -2.84 -4.03 7.28
C ASP A 29 -3.13 -2.69 7.98
N GLY A 30 -4.41 -2.39 8.19
CA GLY A 30 -4.84 -1.25 9.00
C GLY A 30 -4.65 0.13 8.35
N VAL A 31 -4.45 0.20 7.02
CA VAL A 31 -4.61 1.46 6.29
C VAL A 31 -6.03 1.96 6.51
N LYS A 32 -6.17 3.17 7.05
CA LYS A 32 -7.48 3.75 7.39
C LYS A 32 -8.38 3.75 6.15
N CYS A 33 -9.45 2.94 6.19
CA CYS A 33 -10.51 2.98 5.20
C CYS A 33 -11.06 4.40 5.09
N SER A 34 -11.20 4.88 3.87
CA SER A 34 -11.71 6.22 3.59
C SER A 34 -13.20 6.36 3.91
N THR A 35 -13.92 5.24 3.90
CA THR A 35 -15.34 5.15 4.25
C THR A 35 -15.70 3.69 4.61
N ALA A 36 -16.89 3.48 5.14
CA ALA A 36 -17.43 2.16 5.44
C ALA A 36 -18.06 1.56 4.16
N TRP A 37 -17.25 0.79 3.44
CA TRP A 37 -17.64 0.09 2.22
C TRP A 37 -18.66 -1.02 2.52
N ARG A 38 -19.67 -1.17 1.67
CA ARG A 38 -20.53 -2.35 1.68
C ARG A 38 -19.77 -3.50 1.04
N LEU A 39 -19.09 -4.31 1.86
CA LEU A 39 -18.34 -5.46 1.38
C LEU A 39 -19.25 -6.68 1.24
N GLY A 40 -19.03 -7.50 0.21
CA GLY A 40 -19.85 -8.67 -0.05
C GLY A 40 -19.38 -9.48 -1.27
N SER A 41 -19.90 -10.70 -1.39
CA SER A 41 -19.68 -11.53 -2.58
C SER A 41 -20.76 -11.25 -3.62
N TYR A 42 -20.49 -10.29 -4.50
CA TYR A 42 -21.45 -9.81 -5.50
C TYR A 42 -21.47 -10.65 -6.79
N GLY A 43 -20.33 -11.26 -7.14
CA GLY A 43 -20.19 -12.10 -8.33
C GLY A 43 -20.65 -11.41 -9.61
N VAL A 44 -21.23 -12.19 -10.53
CA VAL A 44 -21.73 -11.69 -11.83
C VAL A 44 -23.00 -10.84 -11.72
N SER A 45 -23.66 -10.82 -10.56
CA SER A 45 -24.86 -10.00 -10.33
C SER A 45 -24.53 -8.52 -10.16
N GLY A 46 -23.29 -8.22 -9.74
CA GLY A 46 -22.83 -6.89 -9.39
C GLY A 46 -23.42 -6.33 -8.10
N VAL A 47 -22.92 -5.17 -7.68
CA VAL A 47 -23.27 -4.56 -6.37
C VAL A 47 -24.52 -3.67 -6.41
N LEU A 48 -24.88 -3.14 -7.57
CA LEU A 48 -25.96 -2.16 -7.71
C LEU A 48 -27.31 -2.83 -7.97
N SER A 49 -28.35 -2.40 -7.25
CA SER A 49 -29.73 -2.83 -7.49
C SER A 49 -30.25 -2.33 -8.84
N SER A 50 -31.33 -2.91 -9.34
CA SER A 50 -31.97 -2.45 -10.60
C SER A 50 -32.32 -0.97 -10.56
N ASP A 51 -32.86 -0.46 -9.45
CA ASP A 51 -33.23 0.96 -9.31
C ASP A 51 -32.01 1.87 -9.32
N MET A 52 -30.92 1.46 -8.67
CA MET A 52 -29.64 2.19 -8.69
C MET A 52 -29.07 2.24 -10.11
N LYS A 53 -29.14 1.13 -10.86
CA LYS A 53 -28.67 1.06 -12.24
C LYS A 53 -29.49 1.98 -13.15
N THR A 54 -30.82 1.95 -13.04
CA THR A 54 -31.70 2.88 -13.78
C THR A 54 -31.37 4.32 -13.46
N HIS A 55 -31.22 4.66 -12.17
CA HIS A 55 -30.85 6.02 -11.74
C HIS A 55 -29.52 6.49 -12.35
N LEU A 56 -28.48 5.65 -12.35
CA LEU A 56 -27.19 6.01 -12.94
C LEU A 56 -27.28 6.18 -14.46
N GLY A 57 -27.99 5.28 -15.15
CA GLY A 57 -28.21 5.36 -16.59
C GLY A 57 -28.88 6.67 -16.99
N ASP A 58 -30.01 6.98 -16.34
CA ASP A 58 -30.82 8.16 -16.67
C ASP A 58 -30.11 9.47 -16.30
N ARG A 59 -29.53 9.54 -15.10
CA ARG A 59 -28.92 10.78 -14.58
C ARG A 59 -27.64 11.17 -15.32
N PHE A 60 -26.84 10.18 -15.69
CA PHE A 60 -25.51 10.41 -16.26
C PHE A 60 -25.40 10.00 -17.73
N SER A 61 -26.52 9.69 -18.38
CA SER A 61 -26.57 9.28 -19.80
C SER A 61 -25.68 8.08 -20.12
N LEU A 62 -25.58 7.13 -19.19
CA LEU A 62 -24.76 5.93 -19.36
C LEU A 62 -25.55 4.82 -20.06
N PRO A 63 -25.00 4.17 -21.11
CA PRO A 63 -25.66 3.03 -21.75
C PRO A 63 -25.94 1.89 -20.76
N LYS A 64 -27.10 1.25 -20.86
CA LYS A 64 -27.53 0.17 -19.94
C LYS A 64 -26.46 -0.92 -19.74
N LYS A 65 -25.88 -1.41 -20.85
CA LYS A 65 -24.81 -2.43 -20.80
C LYS A 65 -23.60 -1.98 -19.99
N LEU A 66 -23.25 -0.70 -20.09
CA LEU A 66 -22.12 -0.11 -19.37
C LEU A 66 -22.41 0.00 -17.87
N VAL A 67 -23.64 0.36 -17.50
CA VAL A 67 -24.07 0.39 -16.09
C VAL A 67 -24.11 -1.01 -15.47
N GLU A 68 -24.55 -2.02 -16.23
CA GLU A 68 -24.49 -3.43 -15.78
C GLU A 68 -23.06 -3.86 -15.53
N ARG A 69 -22.15 -3.56 -16.46
CA ARG A 69 -20.73 -3.85 -16.31
C ARG A 69 -20.11 -3.11 -15.13
N LEU A 70 -20.37 -1.81 -15.00
CA LEU A 70 -19.92 -1.00 -13.87
C LEU A 70 -20.33 -1.65 -12.53
N SER A 71 -21.57 -2.14 -12.42
CA SER A 71 -22.05 -2.83 -11.23
C SER A 71 -21.22 -4.08 -10.88
N ILE A 72 -20.82 -4.85 -11.89
CA ILE A 72 -20.01 -6.07 -11.73
C ILE A 72 -18.59 -5.72 -11.28
N GLU A 73 -17.94 -4.78 -11.96
CA GLU A 73 -16.57 -4.35 -11.65
C GLU A 73 -16.47 -3.71 -10.25
N LEU A 74 -17.46 -2.90 -9.86
CA LEU A 74 -17.58 -2.39 -8.49
C LEU A 74 -17.77 -3.53 -7.47
N GLY A 75 -18.52 -4.57 -7.84
CA GLY A 75 -18.67 -5.78 -7.04
C GLY A 75 -17.34 -6.49 -6.80
N HIS A 76 -16.46 -6.55 -7.79
CA HIS A 76 -15.10 -7.07 -7.63
C HIS A 76 -14.25 -6.21 -6.70
N CYS A 77 -14.34 -4.88 -6.80
CA CYS A 77 -13.64 -3.96 -5.88
C CYS A 77 -14.09 -4.11 -4.42
N LEU A 78 -15.35 -4.49 -4.21
CA LEU A 78 -15.99 -4.62 -2.90
C LEU A 78 -16.03 -6.06 -2.40
N ASN A 79 -15.33 -6.98 -3.06
CA ASN A 79 -15.29 -8.35 -2.62
C ASN A 79 -14.67 -8.45 -1.21
N ASN A 80 -15.18 -9.39 -0.43
CA ASN A 80 -14.77 -9.64 0.97
C ASN A 80 -13.38 -10.26 1.08
N ASP A 81 -12.78 -10.64 -0.04
CA ASP A 81 -11.46 -11.23 -0.06
C ASP A 81 -10.40 -10.16 0.28
N ASP A 82 -9.49 -10.52 1.19
CA ASP A 82 -8.46 -9.61 1.71
C ASP A 82 -7.47 -9.18 0.62
N ASP A 83 -7.37 -9.98 -0.46
CA ASP A 83 -6.46 -9.76 -1.58
C ASP A 83 -6.95 -8.69 -2.59
N VAL A 84 -8.19 -8.20 -2.46
CA VAL A 84 -8.78 -7.27 -3.44
C VAL A 84 -8.17 -5.87 -3.35
N ALA A 85 -7.64 -5.47 -2.19
CA ALA A 85 -7.18 -4.10 -1.93
C ALA A 85 -5.83 -4.08 -1.21
N ILE A 86 -4.86 -4.84 -1.72
CA ILE A 86 -3.52 -4.95 -1.15
C ILE A 86 -2.80 -3.61 -1.23
N ASN A 87 -2.55 -3.00 -0.08
CA ASN A 87 -1.71 -1.81 0.05
C ASN A 87 -0.24 -2.22 0.08
N LEU A 88 0.36 -2.33 -1.09
CA LEU A 88 1.79 -2.55 -1.23
C LEU A 88 2.56 -1.25 -1.00
N LEU A 89 3.40 -1.22 0.03
CA LEU A 89 4.25 -0.09 0.34
C LEU A 89 5.72 -0.43 0.18
N GLU A 90 6.40 0.47 -0.51
CA GLU A 90 7.82 0.37 -0.77
C GLU A 90 8.65 0.56 0.51
N ILE A 91 9.51 -0.43 0.77
CA ILE A 91 10.54 -0.42 1.79
C ILE A 91 11.87 -0.60 1.09
N ASN A 92 12.63 0.48 1.03
CA ASN A 92 13.97 0.45 0.49
C ASN A 92 14.95 -0.11 1.54
N ARG A 93 15.77 -1.10 1.15
CA ARG A 93 16.71 -1.81 2.03
C ARG A 93 17.64 -0.86 2.78
N THR A 94 18.33 0.02 2.06
CA THR A 94 19.33 0.92 2.66
C THR A 94 18.70 1.86 3.69
N GLN A 95 17.52 2.38 3.37
CA GLN A 95 16.78 3.25 4.28
C GLN A 95 16.25 2.51 5.52
N ALA A 96 15.74 1.29 5.34
CA ALA A 96 15.26 0.46 6.44
C ALA A 96 16.39 0.11 7.43
N ILE A 97 17.57 -0.26 6.90
CA ILE A 97 18.77 -0.51 7.70
C ILE A 97 19.21 0.76 8.43
N GLU A 98 19.27 1.91 7.76
CA GLU A 98 19.70 3.16 8.41
C GLU A 98 18.72 3.62 9.50
N LYS A 99 17.42 3.47 9.29
CA LYS A 99 16.39 3.71 10.31
C LYS A 99 16.59 2.79 11.52
N GLY A 100 16.77 1.48 11.28
CA GLY A 100 17.07 0.50 12.34
C GLY A 100 18.32 0.87 13.13
N ARG A 101 19.42 1.25 12.46
CA ARG A 101 20.66 1.72 13.11
C ARG A 101 20.47 3.01 13.92
N LYS A 102 19.60 3.92 13.49
CA LYS A 102 19.24 5.13 14.27
C LYS A 102 18.48 4.75 15.54
N LEU A 103 17.52 3.83 15.45
CA LEU A 103 16.80 3.32 16.61
C LEU A 103 17.75 2.61 17.58
N LEU A 104 18.61 1.71 17.10
CA LEU A 104 19.59 1.02 17.92
C LEU A 104 20.55 1.99 18.64
N ARG A 105 20.99 3.08 17.99
CA ARG A 105 21.77 4.13 18.65
C ARG A 105 21.03 4.77 19.82
N LYS A 106 19.72 5.02 19.68
CA LYS A 106 18.86 5.52 20.75
C LYS A 106 18.77 4.49 21.90
N LEU A 107 18.52 3.22 21.57
CA LEU A 107 18.39 2.15 22.56
C LEU A 107 19.69 1.91 23.34
N ILE A 108 20.85 1.88 22.66
CA ILE A 108 22.18 1.78 23.28
C ILE A 108 22.45 2.95 24.24
N ARG A 109 21.98 4.17 23.90
CA ARG A 109 22.09 5.32 24.79
C ARG A 109 21.17 5.19 26.00
N GLN A 110 19.94 4.72 25.80
CA GLN A 110 18.97 4.49 26.89
C GLN A 110 19.42 3.38 27.83
N SER A 111 20.02 2.31 27.30
CA SER A 111 20.51 1.17 28.08
C SER A 111 21.64 1.53 29.05
N LYS A 112 22.29 2.70 28.88
CA LYS A 112 23.33 3.21 29.79
C LYS A 112 22.76 4.00 30.97
N ASN A 113 21.45 4.28 30.96
CA ASN A 113 20.77 4.95 32.06
C ASN A 113 20.31 3.90 33.07
N GLU A 114 20.77 4.00 34.32
CA GLU A 114 20.45 3.07 35.42
C GLU A 114 18.94 3.00 35.72
N ALA A 115 18.17 4.03 35.35
CA ALA A 115 16.71 4.04 35.50
C ALA A 115 15.95 3.36 34.35
N CYS A 116 16.62 2.93 33.27
CA CYS A 116 15.97 2.32 32.10
C CYS A 116 15.57 0.88 32.40
N LYS A 117 14.31 0.55 32.13
CA LYS A 117 13.78 -0.81 32.33
C LYS A 117 13.92 -1.65 31.06
N PRO A 118 14.23 -2.97 31.16
CA PRO A 118 14.29 -3.87 30.01
C PRO A 118 13.06 -3.79 29.09
N GLN A 119 11.86 -3.66 29.66
CA GLN A 119 10.60 -3.59 28.92
C GLN A 119 10.51 -2.37 28.01
N GLU A 120 11.16 -1.25 28.37
CA GLU A 120 11.19 -0.05 27.52
C GLU A 120 12.04 -0.25 26.27
N LEU A 121 13.14 -1.01 26.38
CA LEU A 121 13.97 -1.37 25.23
C LEU A 121 13.30 -2.44 24.38
N LEU A 122 12.66 -3.43 25.02
CA LEU A 122 11.96 -4.53 24.35
C LEU A 122 10.90 -4.00 23.38
N ALA A 123 10.01 -3.11 23.84
CA ALA A 123 8.92 -2.56 23.02
C ALA A 123 9.41 -1.79 21.78
N ASP A 124 10.59 -1.18 21.83
CA ASP A 124 11.19 -0.53 20.66
C ASP A 124 11.96 -1.54 19.79
N LEU A 125 12.57 -2.57 20.37
CA LEU A 125 13.34 -3.59 19.65
C LEU A 125 12.42 -4.54 18.85
N GLU A 126 11.24 -4.87 19.38
CA GLU A 126 10.20 -5.67 18.72
C GLU A 126 9.69 -5.06 17.41
N LYS A 127 9.92 -3.76 17.19
CA LYS A 127 9.54 -3.07 15.94
C LYS A 127 10.53 -3.33 14.80
N LEU A 128 11.69 -3.92 15.09
CA LEU A 128 12.72 -4.21 14.11
C LEU A 128 12.53 -5.61 13.52
N SER A 129 13.15 -5.86 12.38
CA SER A 129 13.09 -7.13 11.65
C SER A 129 14.48 -7.56 11.17
N PRO A 130 14.79 -8.86 11.17
CA PRO A 130 16.05 -9.36 10.61
C PRO A 130 15.96 -9.57 9.08
N PHE A 131 14.89 -9.11 8.43
CA PHE A 131 14.57 -9.41 7.02
C PHE A 131 15.71 -9.14 6.03
N PHE A 132 16.56 -8.15 6.30
CA PHE A 132 17.66 -7.77 5.42
C PHE A 132 19.03 -8.29 5.88
N ALA A 133 19.07 -9.21 6.85
CA ALA A 133 20.31 -9.84 7.30
C ALA A 133 21.03 -10.54 6.13
N ALA A 134 22.35 -10.46 6.12
CA ALA A 134 23.17 -11.03 5.05
C ALA A 134 23.21 -12.57 5.10
N SER A 135 23.10 -13.15 6.30
CA SER A 135 23.11 -14.59 6.50
C SER A 135 22.07 -15.05 7.52
N PRO A 136 21.71 -16.35 7.54
CA PRO A 136 20.88 -16.93 8.58
C PRO A 136 21.44 -16.69 9.99
N GLU A 137 22.77 -16.74 10.16
CA GLU A 137 23.41 -16.48 11.45
C GLU A 137 23.19 -15.04 11.90
N ASP A 138 23.33 -14.07 11.00
CA ASP A 138 23.06 -12.66 11.30
C ASP A 138 21.57 -12.42 11.60
N ALA A 139 20.68 -13.16 10.95
CA ALA A 139 19.24 -13.08 11.22
C ALA A 139 18.85 -13.55 12.63
N THR A 140 19.67 -14.39 13.28
CA THR A 140 19.42 -14.84 14.65
C THR A 140 19.74 -13.79 15.72
N LEU A 141 20.49 -12.74 15.38
CA LEU A 141 20.96 -11.76 16.36
C LEU A 141 19.82 -10.99 17.02
N LEU A 142 18.78 -10.63 16.26
CA LEU A 142 17.63 -9.89 16.79
C LEU A 142 16.78 -10.76 17.73
N PRO A 143 16.37 -11.98 17.34
CA PRO A 143 15.72 -12.92 18.27
C PRO A 143 16.52 -13.19 19.55
N GLN A 144 17.84 -13.32 19.46
CA GLN A 144 18.70 -13.50 20.63
C GLN A 144 18.68 -12.29 21.57
N ALA A 145 18.74 -11.07 21.03
CA ALA A 145 18.66 -9.84 21.81
C ALA A 145 17.29 -9.64 22.46
N LEU A 146 16.20 -9.99 21.74
CA LEU A 146 14.84 -9.98 22.29
C LEU A 146 14.71 -10.97 23.46
N SER A 147 15.13 -12.22 23.26
CA SER A 147 15.10 -13.25 24.30
C SER A 147 15.94 -12.87 25.53
N ALA A 148 17.10 -12.24 25.33
CA ALA A 148 17.94 -11.76 26.42
C ALA A 148 17.26 -10.62 27.22
N LEU A 149 16.48 -9.75 26.56
CA LEU A 149 15.73 -8.68 27.21
C LEU A 149 14.49 -9.20 27.95
N GLU A 150 13.74 -10.14 27.36
CA GLU A 150 12.55 -10.75 27.96
C GLU A 150 12.87 -11.49 29.27
N ASN A 151 14.01 -12.18 29.31
CA ASN A 151 14.41 -13.00 30.44
C ASN A 151 15.24 -12.23 31.49
N SER A 152 15.32 -10.91 31.40
CA SER A 152 16.18 -10.11 32.27
C SER A 152 15.39 -9.12 33.13
N GLU A 153 15.78 -9.04 34.41
CA GLU A 153 15.22 -8.09 35.37
C GLU A 153 15.92 -6.72 35.32
N ALA A 154 17.12 -6.65 34.73
CA ALA A 154 17.95 -5.45 34.67
C ALA A 154 18.78 -5.40 33.38
N ILE A 155 19.20 -4.20 32.97
CA ILE A 155 20.08 -4.07 31.80
C ILE A 155 21.48 -4.55 32.16
N THR A 156 21.89 -5.69 31.61
CA THR A 156 23.22 -6.28 31.81
C THR A 156 24.23 -5.79 30.76
N PRO A 157 25.55 -5.92 31.02
CA PRO A 157 26.58 -5.69 30.00
C PRO A 157 26.38 -6.54 28.74
N ASP A 158 25.82 -7.74 28.87
CA ASP A 158 25.56 -8.65 27.74
C ASP A 158 24.44 -8.12 26.84
N ILE A 159 23.38 -7.55 27.42
CA ILE A 159 22.32 -6.86 26.66
C ILE A 159 22.92 -5.68 25.89
N HIS A 160 23.80 -4.90 26.53
CA HIS A 160 24.49 -3.80 25.85
C HIS A 160 25.35 -4.28 24.68
N ALA A 161 26.11 -5.36 24.88
CA ALA A 161 26.93 -5.97 23.86
C ALA A 161 26.09 -6.51 22.68
N ALA A 162 24.93 -7.12 22.98
CA ALA A 162 23.99 -7.60 21.97
C ALA A 162 23.44 -6.46 21.10
N LEU A 163 23.04 -5.34 21.72
CA LEU A 163 22.57 -4.14 20.99
C LEU A 163 23.68 -3.52 20.12
N GLU A 164 24.91 -3.45 20.62
CA GLU A 164 26.06 -2.98 19.83
C GLU A 164 26.38 -3.92 18.66
N ARG A 165 26.26 -5.24 18.86
CA ARG A 165 26.41 -6.24 17.79
C ARG A 165 25.37 -6.03 16.69
N LEU A 166 24.09 -5.91 17.06
CA LEU A 166 23.01 -5.57 16.12
C LEU A 166 23.28 -4.28 15.34
N ARG A 167 23.81 -3.24 15.99
CA ARG A 167 24.11 -1.96 15.32
C ARG A 167 25.25 -2.08 14.29
N ARG A 168 26.20 -2.99 14.53
CA ARG A 168 27.39 -3.21 13.69
C ARG A 168 27.12 -4.14 12.53
N THR A 169 26.16 -5.07 12.66
CA THR A 169 25.76 -6.00 11.60
C THR A 169 24.62 -5.39 10.76
N PRO A 170 24.88 -4.97 9.50
CA PRO A 170 23.84 -4.42 8.63
C PRO A 170 22.72 -5.43 8.39
N GLY A 171 21.47 -4.97 8.35
CA GLY A 171 20.33 -5.84 8.00
C GLY A 171 19.80 -6.74 9.12
N ALA A 172 20.62 -7.06 10.13
CA ALA A 172 20.21 -7.89 11.28
C ALA A 172 19.07 -7.29 12.12
N ALA A 173 18.86 -5.98 12.04
CA ALA A 173 17.75 -5.28 12.68
C ALA A 173 17.36 -4.02 11.89
N ALA A 174 16.52 -4.21 10.88
CA ALA A 174 15.98 -3.17 10.02
C ALA A 174 14.61 -2.68 10.50
N ASP A 175 14.33 -1.38 10.32
CA ASP A 175 13.01 -0.81 10.53
C ASP A 175 12.21 -0.91 9.23
N MET A 176 11.24 -1.82 9.21
CA MET A 176 10.39 -2.12 8.05
C MET A 176 9.25 -1.13 7.89
N SER A 177 9.27 0.02 8.58
CA SER A 177 8.31 1.08 8.32
C SER A 177 8.48 1.60 6.89
N PRO A 178 7.37 1.78 6.15
CA PRO A 178 7.43 2.20 4.76
C PRO A 178 8.13 3.56 4.64
N ARG A 179 8.72 3.79 3.47
CA ARG A 179 9.46 5.03 3.18
C ARG A 179 8.56 6.26 3.35
N ASP A 180 7.31 6.16 2.90
CA ASP A 180 6.33 7.22 3.05
C ASP A 180 4.96 6.64 3.43
N LYS A 181 4.59 6.77 4.72
CA LYS A 181 3.27 6.38 5.22
C LYS A 181 2.14 7.19 4.57
N ARG A 182 2.42 8.36 3.97
CA ARG A 182 1.42 9.15 3.23
C ARG A 182 1.04 8.51 1.91
N ARG A 183 1.86 7.58 1.40
CA ARG A 183 1.51 6.75 0.24
C ARG A 183 0.58 5.60 0.59
N ALA A 184 0.38 5.28 1.88
CA ALA A 184 -0.64 4.35 2.32
C ALA A 184 -2.01 5.02 2.14
N HIS A 185 -2.77 4.60 1.14
CA HIS A 185 -4.10 5.10 0.85
C HIS A 185 -5.03 3.94 0.60
N ASP A 186 -6.32 4.14 0.88
CA ASP A 186 -7.36 3.15 0.61
C ASP A 186 -7.35 2.72 -0.87
N LYS A 187 -6.73 1.58 -1.18
CA LYS A 187 -6.64 1.02 -2.54
C LYS A 187 -8.00 0.64 -3.11
N ARG A 188 -8.91 0.18 -2.27
CA ARG A 188 -10.30 -0.10 -2.67
C ARG A 188 -10.98 1.18 -3.17
N ARG A 189 -10.80 2.30 -2.46
CA ARG A 189 -11.25 3.62 -2.93
C ARG A 189 -10.68 3.96 -4.30
N GLN A 190 -9.38 3.76 -4.49
CA GLN A 190 -8.72 4.03 -5.77
C GLN A 190 -9.37 3.20 -6.89
N TYR A 191 -9.50 1.89 -6.72
CA TYR A 191 -10.10 1.01 -7.74
C TYR A 191 -11.56 1.36 -8.04
N ILE A 192 -12.35 1.74 -7.03
CA ILE A 192 -13.72 2.23 -7.24
C ILE A 192 -13.72 3.50 -8.11
N VAL A 193 -12.84 4.46 -7.80
CA VAL A 193 -12.76 5.71 -8.58
C VAL A 193 -12.27 5.43 -10.01
N GLU A 194 -11.26 4.58 -10.19
CA GLU A 194 -10.73 4.19 -11.50
C GLU A 194 -11.78 3.46 -12.33
N THR A 195 -12.52 2.52 -11.73
CA THR A 195 -13.63 1.80 -12.36
C THR A 195 -14.71 2.78 -12.86
N CYS A 196 -15.05 3.79 -12.06
CA CYS A 196 -15.94 4.88 -12.50
C CYS A 196 -15.34 5.68 -13.66
N CYS A 197 -14.04 5.98 -13.64
CA CYS A 197 -13.39 6.73 -14.71
C CYS A 197 -13.35 5.95 -16.02
N TYR A 198 -13.10 4.64 -15.98
CA TYR A 198 -13.20 3.76 -17.14
C TYR A 198 -14.62 3.77 -17.72
N ALA A 199 -15.64 3.55 -16.90
CA ALA A 199 -17.03 3.60 -17.36
C ALA A 199 -17.40 4.99 -17.94
N TRP A 200 -16.86 6.07 -17.37
CA TRP A 200 -17.07 7.42 -17.89
C TRP A 200 -16.44 7.61 -19.28
N LYS A 201 -15.21 7.13 -19.47
CA LYS A 201 -14.47 7.18 -20.74
C LYS A 201 -15.16 6.32 -21.81
N ASP A 202 -15.60 5.12 -21.46
CA ASP A 202 -16.29 4.18 -22.36
C ASP A 202 -17.66 4.71 -22.85
N ALA A 203 -18.30 5.59 -22.06
CA ALA A 203 -19.49 6.32 -22.48
C ALA A 203 -19.19 7.48 -23.45
N GLY A 204 -17.91 7.71 -23.80
CA GLY A 204 -17.47 8.80 -24.67
C GLY A 204 -17.35 10.15 -23.97
N HIS A 205 -17.35 10.18 -22.63
CA HIS A 205 -17.20 11.41 -21.88
C HIS A 205 -15.74 11.74 -21.56
N SER A 206 -15.42 13.03 -21.44
CA SER A 206 -14.09 13.49 -21.05
C SER A 206 -13.89 13.44 -19.54
N LEU A 207 -12.66 13.11 -19.10
CA LEU A 207 -12.26 13.08 -17.69
C LEU A 207 -11.96 14.50 -17.17
N THR A 208 -13.00 15.34 -17.10
CA THR A 208 -12.88 16.73 -16.67
C THR A 208 -13.62 16.99 -15.36
N TYR A 209 -13.09 17.93 -14.57
CA TYR A 209 -13.70 18.43 -13.35
C TYR A 209 -13.42 19.92 -13.23
N THR A 210 -14.25 20.67 -12.50
CA THR A 210 -14.06 22.11 -12.37
C THR A 210 -12.88 22.43 -11.44
N THR A 211 -12.09 23.44 -11.80
CA THR A 211 -10.93 23.87 -11.01
C THR A 211 -11.29 24.86 -9.90
N PHE A 212 -12.54 25.34 -9.85
CA PHE A 212 -13.01 26.29 -8.85
C PHE A 212 -13.24 25.62 -7.49
N SER A 213 -12.52 26.08 -6.46
CA SER A 213 -12.85 25.83 -5.06
C SER A 213 -13.76 26.96 -4.57
N ASP A 214 -14.95 26.65 -4.08
CA ASP A 214 -15.98 27.60 -3.64
C ASP A 214 -15.65 28.39 -2.36
N GLY A 215 -14.40 28.34 -1.88
CA GLY A 215 -13.89 29.17 -0.78
C GLY A 215 -14.50 28.91 0.60
N ARG A 216 -15.50 28.03 0.72
CA ARG A 216 -16.05 27.58 2.01
C ARG A 216 -15.14 26.49 2.58
N ARG A 217 -14.95 26.47 3.90
CA ARG A 217 -14.07 25.51 4.62
C ARG A 217 -14.36 24.07 4.15
N GLY A 218 -13.52 23.56 3.26
CA GLY A 218 -13.68 22.24 2.64
C GLY A 218 -13.59 22.20 1.12
N GLY A 219 -13.64 23.34 0.41
CA GLY A 219 -13.34 23.49 -1.02
C GLY A 219 -13.82 22.32 -1.88
N GLN A 220 -15.14 22.09 -1.96
CA GLN A 220 -15.66 21.00 -2.76
C GLN A 220 -15.55 21.39 -4.23
N ARG A 221 -14.53 20.86 -4.91
CA ARG A 221 -14.45 20.90 -6.37
C ARG A 221 -15.62 20.09 -6.93
N GLN A 222 -16.26 20.64 -7.96
CA GLN A 222 -17.49 20.11 -8.54
C GLN A 222 -17.24 19.63 -9.98
N GLY A 223 -18.25 19.02 -10.59
CA GLY A 223 -18.18 18.53 -11.96
C GLY A 223 -18.94 17.23 -12.09
N ILE A 224 -19.50 17.00 -13.28
CA ILE A 224 -20.41 15.88 -13.52
C ILE A 224 -19.77 14.51 -13.23
N LEU A 225 -18.45 14.37 -13.50
CA LEU A 225 -17.69 13.17 -13.14
C LEU A 225 -17.54 13.00 -11.62
N ILE A 226 -17.26 14.08 -10.89
CA ILE A 226 -17.17 14.02 -9.41
C ILE A 226 -18.54 13.67 -8.83
N GLU A 227 -19.63 14.25 -9.35
CA GLU A 227 -21.00 13.94 -8.94
C GLU A 227 -21.38 12.49 -9.24
N PHE A 228 -20.98 11.98 -10.41
CA PHE A 228 -21.15 10.58 -10.77
C PHE A 228 -20.45 9.66 -9.77
N ILE A 229 -19.17 9.90 -9.51
CA ILE A 229 -18.38 9.12 -8.54
C ILE A 229 -19.00 9.21 -7.14
N GLN A 230 -19.40 10.40 -6.69
CA GLN A 230 -20.06 10.57 -5.39
C GLN A 230 -21.38 9.81 -5.31
N THR A 231 -22.17 9.80 -6.39
CA THR A 231 -23.44 9.07 -6.45
C THR A 231 -23.19 7.56 -6.34
N VAL A 232 -22.23 7.03 -7.10
CA VAL A 232 -21.82 5.62 -7.02
C VAL A 232 -21.34 5.27 -5.61
N VAL A 233 -20.43 6.07 -5.04
CA VAL A 233 -19.91 5.86 -3.68
C VAL A 233 -21.05 5.84 -2.64
N GLY A 234 -22.02 6.75 -2.77
CA GLY A 234 -23.18 6.82 -1.88
C GLY A 234 -24.05 5.56 -1.94
N MET A 235 -24.11 4.87 -3.08
CA MET A 235 -24.84 3.61 -3.26
C MET A 235 -24.14 2.39 -2.64
N ILE A 236 -22.80 2.43 -2.54
CA ILE A 236 -21.95 1.31 -2.10
C ILE A 236 -21.33 1.48 -0.71
N THR A 237 -21.81 2.45 0.08
CA THR A 237 -21.36 2.73 1.45
C THR A 237 -22.48 2.55 2.46
N VAL A 238 -22.13 2.19 3.71
CA VAL A 238 -23.08 2.01 4.83
C VAL A 238 -22.49 2.59 6.13
N PRO A 239 -23.06 3.69 6.70
CA PRO A 239 -24.15 4.49 6.15
C PRO A 239 -23.72 5.20 4.84
N SER A 240 -24.70 5.61 4.04
CA SER A 240 -24.42 6.30 2.77
C SER A 240 -23.58 7.55 3.05
N HIS A 241 -22.37 7.59 2.49
CA HIS A 241 -21.45 8.71 2.67
C HIS A 241 -20.64 8.96 1.40
N GLY A 242 -20.41 10.22 1.06
CA GLY A 242 -19.57 10.62 -0.06
C GLY A 242 -18.11 10.78 0.34
N LEU A 243 -17.21 10.64 -0.63
CA LEU A 243 -15.81 11.03 -0.47
C LEU A 243 -15.66 12.55 -0.62
N SER A 244 -14.57 13.09 -0.05
CA SER A 244 -14.21 14.49 -0.32
C SER A 244 -13.91 14.69 -1.81
N GLY A 245 -14.35 15.80 -2.40
CA GLY A 245 -14.08 16.10 -3.81
C GLY A 245 -12.59 16.19 -4.13
N GLU A 246 -11.76 16.62 -3.18
CA GLU A 246 -10.30 16.63 -3.30
C GLU A 246 -9.69 15.22 -3.30
N THR A 247 -10.27 14.28 -2.56
CA THR A 247 -9.87 12.86 -2.62
C THR A 247 -10.17 12.29 -3.99
N ILE A 248 -11.40 12.49 -4.48
CA ILE A 248 -11.82 12.02 -5.81
C ILE A 248 -10.92 12.63 -6.90
N ARG A 249 -10.64 13.94 -6.82
CA ARG A 249 -9.72 14.62 -7.75
C ARG A 249 -8.36 13.94 -7.82
N ARG A 250 -7.73 13.68 -6.67
CA ARG A 250 -6.40 13.05 -6.63
C ARG A 250 -6.40 11.67 -7.26
N ASP A 251 -7.47 10.90 -7.05
CA ASP A 251 -7.59 9.58 -7.65
C ASP A 251 -7.87 9.68 -9.16
N ILE A 252 -8.66 10.66 -9.63
CA ILE A 252 -8.81 10.96 -11.08
C ILE A 252 -7.47 11.37 -11.71
N ASP A 253 -6.70 12.24 -11.06
CA ASP A 253 -5.41 12.69 -11.59
C ASP A 253 -4.41 11.53 -11.69
N ARG A 254 -4.35 10.67 -10.67
CA ARG A 254 -3.56 9.43 -10.74
C ARG A 254 -3.98 8.52 -11.89
N PHE A 255 -5.28 8.39 -12.11
CA PHE A 255 -5.80 7.62 -13.23
C PHE A 255 -5.39 8.22 -14.58
N ARG A 256 -5.46 9.55 -14.73
CA ARG A 256 -5.00 10.25 -15.93
C ARG A 256 -3.50 10.09 -16.16
N ASP A 257 -2.71 10.20 -15.10
CA ASP A 257 -1.27 9.97 -15.16
C ASP A 257 -1.00 8.52 -15.59
N ALA A 258 -1.66 7.53 -14.98
CA ALA A 258 -1.52 6.12 -15.36
C ALA A 258 -1.85 5.88 -16.84
N LEU A 259 -2.96 6.44 -17.35
CA LEU A 259 -3.30 6.33 -18.78
C LEU A 259 -2.23 6.93 -19.70
N ALA A 260 -1.63 8.06 -19.32
CA ALA A 260 -0.58 8.68 -20.12
C ALA A 260 0.72 7.84 -20.13
N HIS A 261 0.99 7.10 -19.05
CA HIS A 261 2.16 6.22 -18.95
C HIS A 261 1.89 4.81 -19.51
N GLU A 262 0.64 4.31 -19.53
CA GLU A 262 0.26 3.07 -20.23
C GLU A 262 0.43 3.20 -21.75
N GLU A 263 0.31 4.42 -22.29
CA GLU A 263 0.62 4.69 -23.70
C GLU A 263 2.15 4.71 -23.98
N GLU A 264 3.00 4.83 -22.94
CA GLU A 264 4.47 4.90 -23.05
C GLU A 264 5.20 3.60 -22.61
N GLU A 265 4.71 2.91 -21.58
CA GLU A 265 5.24 1.64 -21.07
C GLU A 265 4.34 0.49 -21.51
N PHE A 266 4.94 -0.47 -22.21
CA PHE A 266 4.39 -1.70 -22.78
C PHE A 266 3.56 -2.56 -21.80
N TRP A 267 2.34 -2.11 -21.49
CA TRP A 267 1.22 -2.88 -20.95
C TRP A 267 0.00 -2.44 -21.74
N ALA A 268 -0.37 -3.21 -22.76
CA ALA A 268 -1.63 -2.98 -23.43
C ALA A 268 -2.76 -3.05 -22.36
N PRO A 269 -3.55 -1.99 -22.15
CA PRO A 269 -4.79 -2.11 -21.39
C PRO A 269 -5.62 -3.21 -22.03
N PRO A 270 -6.45 -3.96 -21.28
CA PRO A 270 -7.24 -5.05 -21.85
C PRO A 270 -7.99 -4.53 -23.08
N GLU A 271 -7.62 -5.05 -24.25
CA GLU A 271 -8.28 -4.70 -25.49
C GLU A 271 -9.73 -5.20 -25.40
N PHE A 272 -10.67 -4.26 -25.30
CA PHE A 272 -12.09 -4.56 -25.50
C PHE A 272 -12.35 -4.79 -26.98
N GLY A 273 -11.98 -5.99 -27.45
CA GLY A 273 -12.19 -6.43 -28.82
C GLY A 273 -13.67 -6.58 -29.13
N ASN A 274 -14.11 -5.89 -30.19
CA ASN A 274 -15.32 -6.19 -30.95
C ASN A 274 -15.29 -7.65 -31.44
N GLN A 275 -15.82 -8.58 -30.65
CA GLN A 275 -16.01 -9.98 -31.08
C GLN A 275 -17.48 -10.31 -31.38
N TYR A 276 -18.23 -9.32 -31.87
CA TYR A 276 -19.56 -9.54 -32.43
C TYR A 276 -19.74 -8.72 -33.70
N THR A 277 -19.12 -9.20 -34.77
CA THR A 277 -19.66 -9.10 -36.14
C THR A 277 -19.78 -10.51 -36.68
#